data_AF-E2BN02-F1
#
_entry.id   AF-E2BN02-F1
#
_cell.length_a   1.000
_cell.length_b   1.000
_cell.length_c   1.000
_cell.angle_alpha   90.00
_cell.angle_beta   90.00
_cell.angle_gamma   90.00
#
_symmetry.space_group_name_H-M   'P 1'
#
loop_
_entity.id
_entity.type
_entity.pdbx_description
1 polymer ?
#
loop_
_entity_poly.entity_id
_entity_poly.type
_entity_poly.pdbx_seq_one_letter_code
_entity_poly.pdbx_strand_id
1 'polypeptide(L)'
;MRIAVEGCTHGELDIIYETIQEIEKVDGRKIDLLICCGDFQATRNLSDLECMAVPDKYKDICTFYKYYSGEKEAPVLTIFIGGNHEASNHLQELPYGGWVAPNIYYLGYAGVIQVAGIRIAGLSGIYKSQDWMQGHHEKPPYTFSTIRSVYHVRNLEVFRLKQLSGKIDIFLSHDWPAGITKYGDEDMLLKRKPFFRNDIENNILGSPPCMELLEHLYPSYWFSAHLHCKFAAIVPKKGEEACVTKFLALDKCLPKRKFLQVLEVHSQQGDPVQLSYDLEWLTILYLTNHLLSVKNSIHYMPGRHGSGRWIYTPTAKERQTVYEKFDSNLRIPLNFTRNVQPYNPSIDTQIEQPQLLINDQTTRFCQTLGIDDPSALLQIIANSKGHSRSGEMSMDMSSVEPMEISTLLDEENMLLSSFEDHSSKYLSGDVSPTNSSSKSNNGDDEHDDSVDVNTSESVLDDSIANSTTFVDSAFADDSEYYS
;
A
#
# COMPACT_ATOMS: atom_id res chain seq x y z
N MET A 1 -21.55 -0.47 6.05
CA MET A 1 -20.95 0.39 5.01
C MET A 1 -20.61 -0.42 3.79
N ARG A 2 -20.83 0.16 2.62
CA ARG A 2 -20.43 -0.35 1.31
C ARG A 2 -19.09 0.27 0.92
N ILE A 3 -18.04 -0.54 0.89
CA ILE A 3 -16.66 -0.08 0.72
C ILE A 3 -16.12 -0.61 -0.60
N ALA A 4 -15.64 0.27 -1.46
CA ALA A 4 -14.83 -0.09 -2.62
C ALA A 4 -13.36 -0.15 -2.20
N VAL A 5 -12.68 -1.23 -2.57
CA VAL A 5 -11.25 -1.42 -2.36
C VAL A 5 -10.57 -1.45 -3.72
N GLU A 6 -9.52 -0.66 -3.86
CA GLU A 6 -8.70 -0.50 -5.05
C GLU A 6 -7.28 -1.01 -4.79
N GLY A 7 -6.71 -1.70 -5.80
CA GLY A 7 -5.31 -2.12 -5.81
C GLY A 7 -4.35 -0.95 -6.03
N CYS A 8 -3.55 -0.99 -7.11
CA CYS A 8 -2.66 0.12 -7.47
C CYS A 8 -3.40 1.13 -8.36
N THR A 9 -3.44 2.39 -7.94
CA THR A 9 -4.18 3.45 -8.66
C THR A 9 -3.42 3.98 -9.89
N HIS A 10 -2.11 4.20 -9.79
CA HIS A 10 -1.25 4.85 -10.79
C HIS A 10 -1.84 6.14 -11.38
N GLY A 11 -2.49 6.97 -10.56
CA GLY A 11 -3.04 8.25 -10.99
C GLY A 11 -4.34 8.17 -11.82
N GLU A 12 -4.89 6.98 -12.04
CA GLU A 12 -6.12 6.72 -12.83
C GLU A 12 -7.42 7.02 -12.05
N LEU A 13 -7.44 8.11 -11.29
CA LEU A 13 -8.56 8.47 -10.42
C LEU A 13 -9.87 8.67 -11.17
N ASP A 14 -9.80 9.26 -12.37
CA ASP A 14 -10.98 9.44 -13.22
C ASP A 14 -11.64 8.10 -13.56
N ILE A 15 -10.86 7.10 -13.99
CA ILE A 15 -11.37 5.76 -14.32
C ILE A 15 -11.95 5.08 -13.09
N ILE A 16 -11.27 5.17 -11.94
CA ILE A 16 -11.72 4.54 -10.69
C ILE A 16 -13.07 5.15 -10.25
N TYR A 17 -13.17 6.47 -10.24
CA TYR A 17 -14.41 7.15 -9.84
C TYR A 17 -15.56 6.93 -10.83
N GLU A 18 -15.29 6.91 -12.13
CA GLU A 18 -16.29 6.57 -13.16
C GLU A 18 -16.78 5.13 -12.99
N THR A 19 -15.87 4.19 -12.69
CA THR A 19 -16.21 2.78 -12.41
C THR A 19 -17.11 2.67 -11.17
N ILE A 20 -16.78 3.39 -10.09
CA ILE A 20 -17.61 3.44 -8.87
C ILE A 20 -19.01 3.97 -9.19
N GLN A 21 -19.11 5.08 -9.93
CA GLN A 21 -20.39 5.66 -10.30
C GLN A 21 -21.23 4.70 -11.15
N GLU A 22 -20.60 3.92 -12.04
CA GLU A 22 -21.32 2.93 -12.83
C GLU A 22 -21.84 1.77 -11.97
N ILE A 23 -21.03 1.27 -11.02
CA ILE A 23 -21.47 0.28 -10.04
C ILE A 23 -22.66 0.81 -9.22
N GLU A 24 -22.61 2.06 -8.77
CA GLU A 24 -23.71 2.69 -8.03
C GLU A 24 -25.00 2.78 -8.84
N LYS A 25 -24.90 3.08 -10.15
CA LYS A 25 -26.06 3.14 -11.06
C LYS A 25 -26.69 1.76 -11.24
N VAL A 26 -25.87 0.73 -11.47
CA VAL A 26 -26.33 -0.64 -11.70
C VAL A 26 -26.98 -1.22 -10.44
N ASP A 27 -26.35 -1.02 -9.28
CA ASP A 27 -26.82 -1.61 -8.03
C ASP A 27 -27.89 -0.78 -7.30
N GLY A 28 -28.08 0.48 -7.70
CA GLY A 28 -28.98 1.42 -7.04
C GLY A 28 -28.57 1.78 -5.60
N ARG A 29 -27.30 1.53 -5.23
CA ARG A 29 -26.77 1.73 -3.86
C ARG A 29 -25.43 2.46 -3.92
N LYS A 30 -25.29 3.50 -3.10
CA LYS A 30 -24.06 4.29 -2.97
C LYS A 30 -22.91 3.52 -2.34
N ILE A 31 -21.70 3.82 -2.79
CA ILE A 31 -20.45 3.45 -2.13
C ILE A 31 -20.16 4.51 -1.07
N ASP A 32 -19.94 4.08 0.17
CA ASP A 32 -19.70 4.98 1.30
C ASP A 32 -18.24 5.40 1.41
N LEU A 33 -17.32 4.55 0.97
CA LEU A 33 -15.88 4.73 1.11
C LEU A 33 -15.11 4.04 -0.01
N LEU A 34 -14.09 4.71 -0.56
CA LEU A 34 -13.04 4.13 -1.38
C LEU A 34 -11.75 3.99 -0.56
N ILE A 35 -11.12 2.82 -0.61
CA ILE A 35 -9.81 2.54 -0.03
C ILE A 35 -8.83 2.18 -1.15
N CYS A 36 -7.75 2.94 -1.32
CA CYS A 36 -6.67 2.62 -2.27
C CYS A 36 -5.44 2.06 -1.53
N CYS A 37 -4.95 0.90 -1.98
CA CYS A 37 -3.86 0.17 -1.32
C CYS A 37 -2.45 0.62 -1.77
N GLY A 38 -2.30 1.81 -2.36
CA GLY A 38 -1.02 2.40 -2.72
C GLY A 38 -0.83 2.62 -4.21
N ASP A 39 0.38 3.08 -4.56
CA ASP A 39 0.70 3.67 -5.85
C ASP A 39 -0.39 4.67 -6.28
N PHE A 40 -0.76 5.55 -5.34
CA PHE A 40 -1.86 6.49 -5.54
C PHE A 40 -1.49 7.57 -6.55
N GLN A 41 -0.21 7.99 -6.53
CA GLN A 41 0.36 9.01 -7.41
C GLN A 41 -0.31 10.38 -7.18
N ALA A 42 -0.19 10.89 -5.95
CA ALA A 42 -0.72 12.19 -5.52
C ALA A 42 0.08 13.40 -6.07
N THR A 43 0.33 13.45 -7.38
CA THR A 43 1.20 14.44 -8.04
C THR A 43 0.49 15.76 -8.27
N ARG A 44 0.90 16.84 -7.59
CA ARG A 44 0.24 18.16 -7.70
C ARG A 44 0.74 18.94 -8.92
N ASN A 45 2.03 18.79 -9.25
CA ASN A 45 2.70 19.47 -10.35
C ASN A 45 3.91 18.67 -10.89
N LEU A 46 4.61 19.22 -11.88
CA LEU A 46 5.77 18.54 -12.49
C LEU A 46 6.98 18.41 -11.54
N SER A 47 7.11 19.29 -10.54
CA SER A 47 8.17 19.17 -9.52
C SER A 47 7.94 17.94 -8.63
N ASP A 48 6.69 17.69 -8.25
CA ASP A 48 6.30 16.45 -7.56
C ASP A 48 6.54 15.21 -8.44
N LEU A 49 6.30 15.31 -9.75
CA LEU A 49 6.49 14.22 -10.71
C LEU A 49 7.97 13.79 -10.78
N GLU A 50 8.90 14.74 -10.64
CA GLU A 50 10.34 14.44 -10.54
C GLU A 50 10.72 13.69 -9.26
N CYS A 51 9.87 13.75 -8.22
CA CYS A 51 10.07 13.02 -6.98
C CYS A 51 9.47 11.62 -6.97
N MET A 52 8.98 11.14 -8.12
CA MET A 52 8.49 9.78 -8.30
C MET A 52 9.60 8.85 -8.81
N ALA A 53 9.78 7.70 -8.15
CA ALA A 53 10.80 6.72 -8.49
C ALA A 53 10.38 5.84 -9.68
N VAL A 54 10.18 6.47 -10.84
CA VAL A 54 9.79 5.85 -12.09
C VAL A 54 10.75 6.32 -13.19
N PRO A 55 11.20 5.46 -14.12
CA PRO A 55 12.00 5.90 -15.26
C PRO A 55 11.31 7.02 -16.04
N ASP A 56 12.05 8.05 -16.45
CA ASP A 56 11.47 9.29 -17.00
C ASP A 56 10.49 9.06 -18.16
N LYS A 57 10.77 8.08 -19.02
CA LYS A 57 9.89 7.72 -20.15
C LYS A 57 8.49 7.22 -19.76
N TYR A 58 8.30 6.83 -18.50
CA TYR A 58 7.03 6.32 -17.97
C TYR A 58 6.39 7.29 -16.96
N LYS A 59 7.00 8.45 -16.70
CA LYS A 59 6.39 9.47 -15.84
C LYS A 59 5.21 10.11 -16.57
N ASP A 60 4.05 10.12 -15.91
CA ASP A 60 2.86 10.81 -16.37
C ASP A 60 2.26 11.60 -15.19
N ILE A 61 1.80 12.83 -15.44
CA ILE A 61 1.16 13.68 -14.43
C ILE A 61 -0.23 13.17 -14.06
N CYS A 62 -0.86 12.37 -14.93
CA CYS A 62 -2.21 11.81 -14.80
C CYS A 62 -3.24 12.86 -14.36
N THR A 63 -4.09 12.57 -13.38
CA THR A 63 -5.29 13.38 -13.10
C THR A 63 -5.38 13.95 -11.69
N PHE A 64 -4.51 13.54 -10.75
CA PHE A 64 -4.60 13.98 -9.35
C PHE A 64 -4.53 15.51 -9.19
N TYR A 65 -3.72 16.21 -9.99
CA TYR A 65 -3.61 17.67 -9.93
C TYR A 65 -4.96 18.40 -10.10
N LYS A 66 -5.94 17.79 -10.80
CA LYS A 66 -7.29 18.34 -10.99
C LYS A 66 -8.11 18.30 -9.70
N TYR A 67 -7.95 17.25 -8.91
CA TYR A 67 -8.58 17.10 -7.59
C TYR A 67 -7.91 18.03 -6.57
N TYR A 68 -6.59 18.14 -6.62
CA TYR A 68 -5.84 19.08 -5.81
C TYR A 68 -6.18 20.55 -6.13
N SER A 69 -6.33 20.89 -7.41
CA SER A 69 -6.64 22.25 -7.86
C SER A 69 -8.08 22.68 -7.58
N GLY A 70 -9.01 21.72 -7.46
CA GLY A 70 -10.45 21.95 -7.36
C GLY A 70 -11.16 22.00 -8.72
N GLU A 71 -10.49 21.64 -9.82
CA GLU A 71 -11.13 21.40 -11.12
C GLU A 71 -12.11 20.23 -11.05
N LYS A 72 -11.78 19.22 -10.24
CA LYS A 72 -12.63 18.05 -9.94
C LYS A 72 -12.78 17.86 -8.43
N GLU A 73 -13.89 17.24 -8.03
CA GLU A 73 -14.14 16.83 -6.65
C GLU A 73 -14.25 15.31 -6.59
N ALA A 74 -13.66 14.68 -5.57
CA ALA A 74 -13.79 13.24 -5.37
C ALA A 74 -15.23 12.89 -4.95
N PRO A 75 -15.95 12.04 -5.69
CA PRO A 75 -17.39 11.81 -5.48
C PRO A 75 -17.71 10.94 -4.26
N VAL A 76 -16.70 10.28 -3.69
CA VAL A 76 -16.78 9.42 -2.52
C VAL A 76 -15.57 9.71 -1.64
N LEU A 77 -15.73 9.55 -0.32
CA LEU A 77 -14.59 9.66 0.59
C LEU A 77 -13.52 8.64 0.19
N THR A 78 -12.32 9.11 -0.10
CA THR A 78 -11.20 8.29 -0.55
C THR A 78 -10.10 8.31 0.49
N ILE A 79 -9.67 7.12 0.89
CA ILE A 79 -8.59 6.91 1.86
C ILE A 79 -7.50 6.09 1.18
N PHE A 80 -6.24 6.46 1.35
CA PHE A 80 -5.12 5.71 0.76
C PHE A 80 -3.88 5.64 1.63
N ILE A 81 -3.09 4.58 1.44
CA ILE A 81 -1.70 4.45 1.87
C ILE A 81 -0.77 4.70 0.67
N GLY A 82 0.51 4.96 0.91
CA GLY A 82 1.50 5.10 -0.17
C GLY A 82 2.04 3.75 -0.64
N GLY A 83 2.41 3.67 -1.92
CA GLY A 83 3.21 2.57 -2.50
C GLY A 83 4.64 2.99 -2.83
N ASN A 84 5.17 2.53 -3.96
CA ASN A 84 6.51 2.88 -4.47
C ASN A 84 6.49 3.86 -5.66
N HIS A 85 5.34 4.05 -6.31
CA HIS A 85 5.14 5.04 -7.38
C HIS A 85 4.33 6.23 -6.85
N GLU A 86 5.00 7.07 -6.06
CA GLU A 86 4.37 8.20 -5.38
C GLU A 86 5.11 9.51 -5.65
N ALA A 87 4.37 10.61 -5.57
CA ALA A 87 4.94 11.93 -5.33
C ALA A 87 5.54 11.98 -3.91
N SER A 88 6.74 11.42 -3.76
CA SER A 88 7.31 11.10 -2.44
C SER A 88 7.56 12.33 -1.58
N ASN A 89 7.91 13.46 -2.20
CA ASN A 89 8.02 14.74 -1.50
C ASN A 89 6.68 15.20 -0.92
N HIS A 90 5.59 15.09 -1.68
CA HIS A 90 4.25 15.47 -1.22
C HIS A 90 3.77 14.57 -0.07
N LEU A 91 3.96 13.24 -0.17
CA LEU A 91 3.58 12.35 0.94
C LEU A 91 4.46 12.54 2.18
N GLN A 92 5.74 12.88 2.01
CA GLN A 92 6.66 13.21 3.10
C GLN A 92 6.26 14.48 3.88
N GLU A 93 5.46 15.37 3.29
CA GLU A 93 4.88 16.51 4.00
C GLU A 93 3.82 16.10 5.05
N LEU A 94 3.27 14.88 4.94
CA LEU A 94 2.13 14.38 5.72
C LEU A 94 2.43 13.03 6.41
N PRO A 95 3.51 12.91 7.21
CA PRO A 95 3.96 11.63 7.78
C PRO A 95 2.95 10.99 8.75
N TYR A 96 2.08 11.81 9.36
CA TYR A 96 1.01 11.37 10.27
C TYR A 96 -0.38 11.36 9.61
N GLY A 97 -0.42 11.50 8.28
CA GLY A 97 -1.64 11.56 7.49
C GLY A 97 -2.24 12.97 7.39
N GLY A 98 -3.13 13.15 6.41
CA GLY A 98 -3.77 14.43 6.15
C GLY A 98 -4.53 14.45 4.83
N TRP A 99 -5.28 15.53 4.60
CA TRP A 99 -5.99 15.73 3.35
C TRP A 99 -5.01 16.15 2.26
N VAL A 100 -4.98 15.39 1.17
CA VAL A 100 -4.19 15.74 -0.03
C VAL A 100 -5.03 16.46 -1.07
N ALA A 101 -6.35 16.35 -0.98
CA ALA A 101 -7.36 17.10 -1.73
C ALA A 101 -8.69 17.04 -0.94
N PRO A 102 -9.70 17.84 -1.28
CA PRO A 102 -11.03 17.69 -0.68
C PRO A 102 -11.53 16.25 -0.87
N ASN A 103 -11.96 15.62 0.23
CA ASN A 103 -12.48 14.24 0.26
C ASN A 103 -11.47 13.13 -0.10
N ILE A 104 -10.16 13.43 -0.14
CA ILE A 104 -9.07 12.45 -0.34
C ILE A 104 -8.06 12.56 0.81
N TYR A 105 -7.95 11.49 1.61
CA TYR A 105 -7.16 11.44 2.84
C TYR A 105 -6.02 10.41 2.75
N TYR A 106 -4.79 10.86 2.99
CA TYR A 106 -3.62 10.00 3.12
C TYR A 106 -3.45 9.54 4.57
N LEU A 107 -3.18 8.25 4.81
CA LEU A 107 -2.97 7.73 6.18
C LEU A 107 -1.64 8.13 6.83
N GLY A 108 -0.65 8.60 6.07
CA GLY A 108 0.72 8.79 6.57
C GLY A 108 1.60 7.56 6.37
N TYR A 109 2.82 7.59 6.92
CA TYR A 109 3.76 6.47 6.85
C TYR A 109 3.17 5.21 7.50
N ALA A 110 2.50 5.40 8.63
CA ALA A 110 1.54 4.48 9.20
C ALA A 110 0.46 5.29 9.91
N GLY A 111 -0.76 4.75 9.98
CA GLY A 111 -1.88 5.46 10.59
C GLY A 111 -2.98 4.52 11.05
N VAL A 112 -3.75 4.96 12.04
CA VAL A 112 -5.02 4.33 12.41
C VAL A 112 -6.08 5.42 12.55
N ILE A 113 -7.22 5.19 11.90
CA ILE A 113 -8.37 6.09 11.86
C ILE A 113 -9.66 5.30 12.02
N GLN A 114 -10.75 6.00 12.27
CA GLN A 114 -12.08 5.43 12.31
C GLN A 114 -13.00 6.11 11.29
N VAL A 115 -13.77 5.31 10.57
CA VAL A 115 -14.81 5.77 9.63
C VAL A 115 -16.12 5.10 9.99
N ALA A 116 -17.09 5.87 10.50
CA ALA A 116 -18.39 5.37 10.98
C ALA A 116 -18.28 4.09 11.83
N GLY A 117 -17.35 4.09 12.79
CA GLY A 117 -17.09 2.98 13.72
C GLY A 117 -16.24 1.83 13.17
N ILE A 118 -15.84 1.85 11.89
CA ILE A 118 -14.88 0.89 11.33
C ILE A 118 -13.46 1.39 11.63
N ARG A 119 -12.66 0.58 12.31
CA ARG A 119 -11.26 0.90 12.63
C ARG A 119 -10.33 0.43 11.51
N ILE A 120 -9.67 1.38 10.85
CA ILE A 120 -8.80 1.13 9.71
C ILE A 120 -7.36 1.50 10.09
N ALA A 121 -6.46 0.52 10.00
CA ALA A 121 -5.02 0.70 10.15
C ALA A 121 -4.32 0.57 8.81
N GLY A 122 -3.18 1.23 8.63
CA GLY A 122 -2.40 1.12 7.40
C GLY A 122 -0.92 1.34 7.59
N LEU A 123 -0.14 0.71 6.71
CA LEU A 123 1.30 0.84 6.60
C LEU A 123 1.65 1.18 5.13
N SER A 124 2.19 2.37 4.92
CA SER A 124 2.62 2.83 3.59
C SER A 124 3.98 2.27 3.22
N GLY A 125 4.20 2.09 1.92
CA GLY A 125 5.51 1.76 1.35
C GLY A 125 5.76 0.27 1.15
N ILE A 126 6.99 -0.03 0.73
CA ILE A 126 7.47 -1.41 0.49
C ILE A 126 8.64 -1.77 1.39
N TYR A 127 8.85 -3.05 1.65
CA TYR A 127 9.93 -3.50 2.53
C TYR A 127 11.27 -3.66 1.80
N LYS A 128 12.33 -3.06 2.36
CA LYS A 128 13.73 -3.35 2.03
C LYS A 128 14.56 -3.43 3.30
N SER A 129 15.26 -4.56 3.47
CA SER A 129 16.00 -4.90 4.69
C SER A 129 17.11 -3.89 5.04
N GLN A 130 17.78 -3.34 4.03
CA GLN A 130 18.87 -2.37 4.20
C GLN A 130 18.44 -1.04 4.82
N ASP A 131 17.18 -0.62 4.59
CA ASP A 131 16.65 0.66 5.06
C ASP A 131 15.78 0.51 6.31
N TRP A 132 15.30 -0.70 6.59
CA TRP A 132 14.42 -1.06 7.70
C TRP A 132 14.83 -0.45 9.05
N MET A 133 16.12 -0.46 9.39
CA MET A 133 16.62 0.01 10.68
C MET A 133 17.03 1.48 10.68
N GLN A 134 16.86 2.22 9.59
CA GLN A 134 17.30 3.62 9.48
C GLN A 134 16.23 4.60 9.99
N GLY A 135 16.60 5.86 10.17
CA GLY A 135 15.63 6.95 10.28
C GLY A 135 15.16 7.45 8.91
N HIS A 136 14.09 8.24 8.91
CA HIS A 136 13.58 8.95 7.72
C HIS A 136 14.44 10.19 7.45
N HIS A 137 15.53 9.99 6.72
CA HIS A 137 16.59 10.98 6.52
C HIS A 137 16.57 11.61 5.11
N GLU A 138 15.79 11.01 4.22
CA GLU A 138 15.63 11.38 2.83
C GLU A 138 14.92 12.73 2.73
N LYS A 139 15.31 13.54 1.76
CA LYS A 139 14.66 14.82 1.45
C LYS A 139 14.99 15.26 0.04
N PRO A 140 14.14 16.07 -0.59
CA PRO A 140 14.44 16.67 -1.87
C PRO A 140 15.55 17.75 -1.76
N PRO A 141 16.36 17.96 -2.82
CA PRO A 141 16.40 17.14 -4.04
C PRO A 141 16.94 15.74 -3.75
N TYR A 142 16.23 14.72 -4.22
CA TYR A 142 16.59 13.32 -3.96
C TYR A 142 17.70 12.88 -4.91
N THR A 143 18.60 12.05 -4.41
CA THR A 143 19.46 11.19 -5.23
C THR A 143 18.68 9.98 -5.74
N PHE A 144 19.24 9.24 -6.70
CA PHE A 144 18.70 7.96 -7.17
C PHE A 144 18.49 6.92 -6.05
N SER A 145 19.27 6.99 -4.96
CA SER A 145 19.10 6.10 -3.81
C SER A 145 18.00 6.60 -2.88
N THR A 146 18.02 7.89 -2.54
CA THR A 146 17.07 8.48 -1.58
C THR A 146 15.65 8.58 -2.12
N ILE A 147 15.47 8.71 -3.44
CA ILE A 147 14.13 8.68 -4.06
C ILE A 147 13.48 7.30 -3.92
N ARG A 148 14.29 6.23 -3.74
CA ARG A 148 13.80 4.87 -3.51
C ARG A 148 13.59 4.59 -2.03
N SER A 149 14.56 4.96 -1.19
CA SER A 149 14.47 4.69 0.24
C SER A 149 13.38 5.48 0.96
N VAL A 150 12.96 6.64 0.45
CA VAL A 150 11.90 7.48 1.07
C VAL A 150 10.56 6.77 1.26
N TYR A 151 10.21 5.82 0.39
CA TYR A 151 8.98 5.02 0.52
C TYR A 151 9.23 3.62 1.10
N HIS A 152 10.45 3.30 1.52
CA HIS A 152 10.68 2.01 2.19
C HIS A 152 10.13 2.06 3.63
N VAL A 153 9.58 0.95 4.09
CA VAL A 153 9.09 0.82 5.48
C VAL A 153 10.25 0.92 6.48
N ARG A 154 10.05 1.59 7.63
CA ARG A 154 10.99 1.56 8.77
C ARG A 154 10.44 0.76 9.95
N ASN A 155 11.35 0.29 10.79
CA ASN A 155 11.05 -0.47 11.99
C ASN A 155 10.19 0.32 13.01
N LEU A 156 10.26 1.65 12.99
CA LEU A 156 9.51 2.53 13.89
C LEU A 156 8.00 2.40 13.69
N GLU A 157 7.52 2.47 12.45
CA GLU A 157 6.09 2.37 12.14
C GLU A 157 5.53 1.01 12.55
N VAL A 158 6.26 -0.06 12.26
CA VAL A 158 5.87 -1.43 12.63
C VAL A 158 5.90 -1.61 14.15
N PHE A 159 6.93 -1.08 14.82
CA PHE A 159 6.99 -1.09 16.28
C PHE A 159 5.76 -0.41 16.89
N ARG A 160 5.35 0.76 16.38
CA ARG A 160 4.16 1.49 16.84
C ARG A 160 2.87 0.73 16.59
N LEU A 161 2.69 0.17 15.40
CA LEU A 161 1.49 -0.63 15.06
C LEU A 161 1.35 -1.87 15.94
N LYS A 162 2.47 -2.51 16.33
CA LYS A 162 2.47 -3.61 17.31
C LYS A 162 2.10 -3.20 18.74
N GLN A 163 1.88 -1.92 19.04
CA GLN A 163 1.44 -1.48 20.35
C GLN A 163 -0.08 -1.37 20.45
N LEU A 164 -0.79 -1.46 19.31
CA LEU A 164 -2.24 -1.41 19.24
C LEU A 164 -2.84 -2.56 20.05
N SER A 165 -3.97 -2.28 20.68
CA SER A 165 -4.80 -3.26 21.37
C SER A 165 -6.23 -3.20 20.84
N GLY A 166 -6.99 -4.26 21.08
CA GLY A 166 -8.36 -4.36 20.58
C GLY A 166 -8.45 -4.72 19.11
N LYS A 167 -9.69 -4.78 18.61
CA LYS A 167 -10.00 -5.23 17.26
C LYS A 167 -9.59 -4.19 16.22
N ILE A 168 -9.02 -4.65 15.11
CA ILE A 168 -8.86 -3.88 13.87
C ILE A 168 -9.78 -4.51 12.83
N ASP A 169 -10.61 -3.69 12.18
CA ASP A 169 -11.54 -4.21 11.17
C ASP A 169 -10.84 -4.37 9.83
N ILE A 170 -10.06 -3.37 9.42
CA ILE A 170 -9.35 -3.35 8.14
C ILE A 170 -7.89 -2.94 8.38
N PHE A 171 -6.97 -3.71 7.81
CA PHE A 171 -5.55 -3.36 7.74
C PHE A 171 -5.11 -3.22 6.29
N LEU A 172 -4.34 -2.19 5.98
CA LEU A 172 -3.83 -1.88 4.64
C LEU A 172 -2.31 -2.00 4.59
N SER A 173 -1.79 -2.63 3.55
CA SER A 173 -0.36 -2.57 3.20
C SER A 173 -0.21 -2.58 1.68
N HIS A 174 0.79 -1.89 1.13
CA HIS A 174 1.01 -1.96 -0.31
C HIS A 174 1.55 -3.34 -0.72
N ASP A 175 2.68 -3.72 -0.11
CA ASP A 175 3.24 -5.06 -0.21
C ASP A 175 2.33 -6.11 0.44
N TRP A 176 2.37 -7.33 -0.09
CA TRP A 176 1.70 -8.47 0.52
C TRP A 176 2.44 -8.92 1.78
N PRO A 177 1.76 -9.45 2.80
CA PRO A 177 2.42 -10.19 3.88
C PRO A 177 3.25 -11.36 3.32
N ALA A 178 4.52 -11.47 3.72
CA ALA A 178 5.38 -12.54 3.23
C ALA A 178 4.82 -13.93 3.57
N GLY A 179 4.75 -14.81 2.56
CA GLY A 179 4.22 -16.17 2.71
C GLY A 179 2.69 -16.28 2.72
N ILE A 180 1.95 -15.19 2.44
CA ILE A 180 0.48 -15.19 2.38
C ILE A 180 -0.09 -16.16 1.34
N THR A 181 0.70 -16.51 0.31
CA THR A 181 0.30 -17.42 -0.77
C THR A 181 -0.10 -18.80 -0.26
N LYS A 182 0.51 -19.25 0.84
CA LYS A 182 0.22 -20.53 1.52
C LYS A 182 -1.19 -20.63 2.11
N TYR A 183 -1.91 -19.52 2.19
CA TYR A 183 -3.26 -19.43 2.75
C TYR A 183 -4.34 -19.24 1.67
N GLY A 184 -3.97 -19.35 0.38
CA GLY A 184 -4.87 -19.27 -0.76
C GLY A 184 -4.52 -20.29 -1.83
N ASP A 185 -5.03 -20.08 -3.05
CA ASP A 185 -4.76 -20.97 -4.20
C ASP A 185 -3.42 -20.62 -4.88
N GLU A 186 -2.32 -21.05 -4.25
CA GLU A 186 -0.95 -20.83 -4.74
C GLU A 186 -0.72 -21.45 -6.13
N ASP A 187 -1.33 -22.61 -6.40
CA ASP A 187 -1.21 -23.28 -7.71
C ASP A 187 -1.82 -22.43 -8.83
N MET A 188 -3.01 -21.85 -8.61
CA MET A 188 -3.63 -20.93 -9.55
C MET A 188 -2.84 -19.63 -9.70
N LEU A 189 -2.26 -19.12 -8.61
CA LEU A 189 -1.36 -17.96 -8.67
C LEU A 189 -0.15 -18.26 -9.56
N LEU A 190 0.53 -19.39 -9.35
CA LEU A 190 1.70 -19.79 -10.11
C LEU A 190 1.38 -20.14 -11.57
N LYS A 191 0.17 -20.64 -11.88
CA LYS A 191 -0.29 -20.77 -13.27
C LYS A 191 -0.37 -19.41 -13.98
N ARG A 192 -0.83 -18.37 -13.28
CA ARG A 192 -0.97 -17.01 -13.82
C ARG A 192 0.34 -16.20 -13.80
N LYS A 193 1.19 -16.45 -12.81
CA LYS A 193 2.45 -15.73 -12.54
C LYS A 193 3.58 -16.73 -12.22
N PRO A 194 4.07 -17.52 -13.21
CA PRO A 194 5.03 -18.59 -12.95
C PRO A 194 6.35 -18.14 -12.34
N PHE A 195 6.75 -16.89 -12.62
CA PHE A 195 7.98 -16.29 -12.10
C PHE A 195 7.98 -16.06 -10.58
N PHE A 196 6.83 -16.08 -9.92
CA PHE A 196 6.77 -16.03 -8.45
C PHE A 196 7.26 -17.31 -7.77
N ARG A 197 7.44 -18.41 -8.50
CA ARG A 197 7.81 -19.72 -7.93
C ARG A 197 9.05 -19.62 -7.04
N ASN A 198 10.14 -19.06 -7.59
CA ASN A 198 11.39 -18.96 -6.86
C ASN A 198 11.25 -18.05 -5.63
N ASP A 199 10.53 -16.94 -5.75
CA ASP A 199 10.36 -15.99 -4.65
C ASP A 199 9.49 -16.56 -3.51
N ILE A 200 8.49 -17.37 -3.85
CA ILE A 200 7.64 -18.07 -2.90
C ILE A 200 8.43 -19.17 -2.18
N GLU A 201 9.17 -20.00 -2.94
CA GLU A 201 9.97 -21.11 -2.40
C GLU A 201 11.05 -20.60 -1.44
N ASN A 202 11.68 -19.45 -1.74
CA ASN A 202 12.67 -18.81 -0.89
C ASN A 202 12.07 -17.88 0.19
N ASN A 203 10.74 -17.75 0.25
CA ASN A 203 10.02 -16.88 1.19
C ASN A 203 10.48 -15.40 1.16
N ILE A 204 10.75 -14.90 -0.04
CA ILE A 204 11.14 -13.50 -0.32
C ILE A 204 10.05 -12.71 -1.04
N LEU A 205 8.97 -13.35 -1.48
CA LEU A 205 7.79 -12.66 -2.00
C LEU A 205 7.02 -11.97 -0.86
N GLY A 206 6.95 -10.64 -0.90
CA GLY A 206 6.22 -9.82 0.06
C GLY A 206 7.06 -9.32 1.24
N SER A 207 6.37 -8.77 2.23
CA SER A 207 6.93 -8.04 3.37
C SER A 207 6.86 -8.88 4.65
N PRO A 208 8.01 -9.32 5.20
CA PRO A 208 8.06 -9.99 6.50
C PRO A 208 7.45 -9.16 7.65
N PRO A 209 7.70 -7.83 7.74
CA PRO A 209 7.02 -7.00 8.75
C PRO A 209 5.49 -6.98 8.62
N CYS A 210 4.95 -7.05 7.40
CA CYS A 210 3.51 -7.14 7.20
C CYS A 210 2.94 -8.46 7.74
N MET A 211 3.64 -9.59 7.52
CA MET A 211 3.22 -10.87 8.11
C MET A 211 3.31 -10.85 9.63
N GLU A 212 4.36 -10.25 10.19
CA GLU A 212 4.48 -10.05 11.64
C GLU A 212 3.29 -9.25 12.20
N LEU A 213 2.89 -8.17 11.53
CA LEU A 213 1.72 -7.37 11.92
C LEU A 213 0.41 -8.15 11.78
N LEU A 214 0.24 -8.91 10.70
CA LEU A 214 -0.94 -9.75 10.47
C LEU A 214 -1.11 -10.76 11.61
N GLU A 215 -0.05 -11.49 11.94
CA GLU A 215 -0.07 -12.48 13.02
C GLU A 215 -0.13 -11.86 14.42
N HIS A 216 0.23 -10.58 14.56
CA HIS A 216 0.12 -9.88 15.84
C HIS A 216 -1.29 -9.32 16.09
N LEU A 217 -1.92 -8.78 15.04
CA LEU A 217 -3.15 -8.00 15.15
C LEU A 217 -4.41 -8.76 14.72
N TYR A 218 -4.28 -9.75 13.83
CA TYR A 218 -5.39 -10.52 13.25
C TYR A 218 -6.61 -9.65 12.88
N PRO A 219 -6.45 -8.67 11.97
CA PRO A 219 -7.57 -7.81 11.56
C PRO A 219 -8.65 -8.63 10.85
N SER A 220 -9.89 -8.15 10.81
CA SER A 220 -10.96 -8.88 10.09
C SER A 220 -10.68 -8.97 8.58
N TYR A 221 -10.12 -7.90 8.02
CA TYR A 221 -9.69 -7.81 6.62
C TYR A 221 -8.26 -7.29 6.52
N TRP A 222 -7.51 -7.84 5.57
CA TRP A 222 -6.21 -7.32 5.14
C TRP A 222 -6.24 -7.05 3.64
N PHE A 223 -5.98 -5.82 3.22
CA PHE A 223 -5.97 -5.43 1.81
C PHE A 223 -4.58 -5.02 1.33
N SER A 224 -4.18 -5.53 0.16
CA SER A 224 -2.88 -5.24 -0.46
C SER A 224 -2.93 -5.05 -1.97
N ALA A 225 -1.81 -4.60 -2.55
CA ALA A 225 -1.67 -4.35 -3.98
C ALA A 225 -0.28 -4.79 -4.48
N HIS A 226 0.44 -3.93 -5.22
CA HIS A 226 1.82 -4.09 -5.69
C HIS A 226 2.07 -5.18 -6.75
N LEU A 227 1.65 -6.42 -6.52
CA LEU A 227 2.01 -7.57 -7.36
C LEU A 227 1.18 -7.70 -8.67
N HIS A 228 0.28 -6.76 -8.92
CA HIS A 228 -0.56 -6.67 -10.12
C HIS A 228 -1.26 -7.99 -10.46
N CYS A 229 -1.95 -8.54 -9.46
CA CYS A 229 -2.89 -9.64 -9.62
C CYS A 229 -3.88 -9.68 -8.45
N LYS A 230 -5.11 -10.11 -8.76
CA LYS A 230 -6.06 -10.50 -7.71
C LYS A 230 -5.67 -11.82 -7.07
N PHE A 231 -5.62 -11.85 -5.75
CA PHE A 231 -5.40 -13.05 -4.93
C PHE A 231 -6.18 -12.93 -3.62
N ALA A 232 -6.77 -14.02 -3.16
CA ALA A 232 -7.52 -14.06 -1.91
C ALA A 232 -7.01 -15.22 -1.06
N ALA A 233 -6.96 -15.00 0.24
CA ALA A 233 -6.49 -15.98 1.21
C ALA A 233 -7.24 -15.84 2.55
N ILE A 234 -7.29 -16.92 3.32
CA ILE A 234 -7.90 -16.95 4.65
C ILE A 234 -6.82 -17.37 5.65
N VAL A 235 -6.46 -16.47 6.55
CA VAL A 235 -5.43 -16.74 7.57
C VAL A 235 -6.10 -17.00 8.91
N PRO A 236 -6.08 -18.25 9.41
CA PRO A 236 -6.61 -18.56 10.73
C PRO A 236 -5.72 -17.98 11.83
N LYS A 237 -6.35 -17.51 12.91
CA LYS A 237 -5.65 -17.10 14.11
C LYS A 237 -5.03 -18.32 14.78
N LYS A 238 -3.74 -18.25 15.07
CA LYS A 238 -3.00 -19.34 15.75
C LYS A 238 -3.67 -19.63 17.10
N GLY A 239 -4.16 -20.87 17.27
CA GLY A 239 -4.83 -21.32 18.48
C GLY A 239 -6.32 -20.98 18.59
N GLU A 240 -6.90 -20.27 17.62
CA GLU A 240 -8.33 -19.90 17.58
C GLU A 240 -8.85 -19.96 16.14
N GLU A 241 -9.05 -21.17 15.60
CA GLU A 241 -9.42 -21.38 14.18
C GLU A 241 -10.72 -20.67 13.75
N ALA A 242 -11.62 -20.39 14.69
CA ALA A 242 -12.86 -19.64 14.42
C ALA A 242 -12.63 -18.16 14.08
N CYS A 243 -11.47 -17.60 14.45
CA CYS A 243 -11.10 -16.22 14.14
C CYS A 243 -10.16 -16.21 12.92
N VAL A 244 -10.58 -15.57 11.83
CA VAL A 244 -9.81 -15.54 10.58
C VAL A 244 -9.63 -14.12 10.06
N THR A 245 -8.47 -13.86 9.48
CA THR A 245 -8.20 -12.67 8.66
C THR A 245 -8.51 -12.98 7.21
N LYS A 246 -9.37 -12.18 6.57
CA LYS A 246 -9.65 -12.28 5.13
C LYS A 246 -8.67 -11.41 4.37
N PHE A 247 -7.73 -12.03 3.67
CA PHE A 247 -6.77 -11.32 2.83
C PHE A 247 -7.32 -11.18 1.40
N LEU A 248 -7.18 -9.98 0.84
CA LEU A 248 -7.45 -9.71 -0.57
C LEU A 248 -6.40 -8.76 -1.13
N ALA A 249 -5.73 -9.20 -2.19
CA ALA A 249 -4.94 -8.35 -3.05
C ALA A 249 -5.64 -8.10 -4.37
N LEU A 250 -5.43 -6.91 -4.95
CA LEU A 250 -6.04 -6.48 -6.20
C LEU A 250 -4.99 -6.03 -7.22
N ASP A 251 -5.40 -6.03 -8.49
CA ASP A 251 -4.56 -5.63 -9.62
C ASP A 251 -4.47 -4.10 -9.75
N LYS A 252 -3.71 -3.60 -10.73
CA LYS A 252 -3.70 -2.18 -11.09
C LYS A 252 -4.85 -1.80 -12.01
N CYS A 253 -5.27 -0.53 -11.96
CA CYS A 253 -6.34 0.04 -12.80
C CYS A 253 -5.98 0.02 -14.29
N LEU A 254 -6.22 -1.12 -14.94
CA LEU A 254 -6.03 -1.32 -16.38
C LEU A 254 -7.21 -2.10 -16.98
N PRO A 255 -7.44 -1.98 -18.30
CA PRO A 255 -8.50 -2.71 -18.99
C PRO A 255 -8.47 -4.22 -18.70
N LYS A 256 -9.65 -4.78 -18.41
CA LYS A 256 -9.86 -6.22 -18.13
C LYS A 256 -9.12 -6.77 -16.91
N ARG A 257 -8.56 -5.91 -16.05
CA ARG A 257 -7.94 -6.30 -14.78
C ARG A 257 -8.95 -6.26 -13.64
N LYS A 258 -8.66 -7.00 -12.57
CA LYS A 258 -9.47 -7.07 -11.35
C LYS A 258 -8.90 -6.11 -10.31
N PHE A 259 -9.03 -4.81 -10.57
CA PHE A 259 -8.39 -3.74 -9.81
C PHE A 259 -9.26 -3.20 -8.66
N LEU A 260 -10.58 -3.28 -8.81
CA LEU A 260 -11.56 -2.83 -7.82
C LEU A 260 -12.43 -3.99 -7.30
N GLN A 261 -12.76 -3.99 -6.02
CA GLN A 261 -13.75 -4.89 -5.42
C GLN A 261 -14.61 -4.16 -4.39
N VAL A 262 -15.94 -4.34 -4.47
CA VAL A 262 -16.89 -3.78 -3.50
C VAL A 262 -17.22 -4.83 -2.44
N LEU A 263 -17.21 -4.41 -1.18
CA LEU A 263 -17.46 -5.23 0.01
C LEU A 263 -18.49 -4.56 0.91
N GLU A 264 -19.29 -5.38 1.58
CA GLU A 264 -20.15 -4.93 2.68
C GLU A 264 -19.44 -5.22 4.01
N VAL A 265 -19.16 -4.16 4.77
CA VAL A 265 -18.55 -4.26 6.10
C VAL A 265 -19.54 -3.75 7.12
N HIS A 266 -19.82 -4.55 8.15
CA HIS A 266 -20.72 -4.16 9.22
C HIS A 266 -20.17 -2.95 9.97
N SER A 267 -20.96 -1.87 10.00
CA SER A 267 -20.71 -0.63 10.73
C SER A 267 -21.86 -0.39 11.71
N GLN A 268 -21.65 0.45 12.73
CA GLN A 268 -22.74 0.89 13.59
C GLN A 268 -23.79 1.63 12.74
N GLN A 269 -25.06 1.28 12.87
CA GLN A 269 -26.13 1.87 12.06
C GLN A 269 -26.40 3.32 12.48
N GLY A 270 -26.44 4.24 11.51
CA GLY A 270 -26.95 5.61 11.70
C GLY A 270 -25.89 6.70 11.88
N ASP A 271 -24.61 6.34 12.02
CA ASP A 271 -23.54 7.34 12.10
C ASP A 271 -23.23 7.92 10.70
N PRO A 272 -23.01 9.24 10.58
CA PRO A 272 -22.54 9.84 9.34
C PRO A 272 -21.17 9.27 8.97
N VAL A 273 -20.91 9.09 7.67
CA VAL A 273 -19.58 8.73 7.16
C VAL A 273 -18.62 9.87 7.44
N GLN A 274 -17.93 9.78 8.58
CA GLN A 274 -17.03 10.81 9.08
C GLN A 274 -15.73 10.18 9.56
N LEU A 275 -14.63 10.84 9.23
CA LEU A 275 -13.30 10.51 9.70
C LEU A 275 -13.05 11.01 11.12
N SER A 276 -12.47 10.13 11.93
CA SER A 276 -11.96 10.46 13.26
C SER A 276 -10.61 9.80 13.51
N TYR A 277 -9.77 10.47 14.30
CA TYR A 277 -8.52 9.90 14.78
C TYR A 277 -8.80 8.73 15.73
N ASP A 278 -7.93 7.73 15.68
CA ASP A 278 -7.93 6.65 16.67
C ASP A 278 -7.19 7.09 17.95
N LEU A 279 -7.88 7.12 19.08
CA LEU A 279 -7.30 7.60 20.35
C LEU A 279 -6.09 6.79 20.80
N GLU A 280 -6.12 5.47 20.58
CA GLU A 280 -5.02 4.62 20.96
C GLU A 280 -3.79 4.91 20.10
N TRP A 281 -3.96 5.04 18.80
CA TRP A 281 -2.89 5.43 17.88
C TRP A 281 -2.28 6.78 18.20
N LEU A 282 -3.11 7.80 18.45
CA LEU A 282 -2.62 9.11 18.89
C LEU A 282 -1.77 9.00 20.17
N THR A 283 -2.21 8.15 21.10
CA THR A 283 -1.48 7.94 22.35
C THR A 283 -0.17 7.18 22.14
N ILE A 284 -0.15 6.20 21.24
CA ILE A 284 1.10 5.50 20.84
C ILE A 284 2.08 6.50 20.22
N LEU A 285 1.63 7.35 19.29
CA LEU A 285 2.45 8.40 18.69
C LEU A 285 3.05 9.33 19.76
N TYR A 286 2.21 9.81 20.68
CA TYR A 286 2.63 10.65 21.79
C TYR A 286 3.70 9.99 22.67
N LEU A 287 3.47 8.74 23.10
CA LEU A 287 4.38 8.04 23.99
C LEU A 287 5.70 7.61 23.32
N THR A 288 5.67 7.43 21.99
CA THR A 288 6.82 6.98 21.19
C THR A 288 7.48 8.09 20.38
N ASN A 289 7.18 9.38 20.66
CA ASN A 289 7.79 10.49 19.93
C ASN A 289 9.33 10.47 19.98
N HIS A 290 9.87 10.18 21.16
CA HIS A 290 11.31 10.11 21.41
C HIS A 290 12.05 9.00 20.61
N LEU A 291 11.32 8.09 19.96
CA LEU A 291 11.86 7.04 19.08
C LEU A 291 11.95 7.48 17.61
N LEU A 292 11.42 8.66 17.26
CA LEU A 292 11.55 9.21 15.92
C LEU A 292 13.02 9.54 15.63
N SER A 293 13.51 9.11 14.48
CA SER A 293 14.85 9.45 13.98
C SER A 293 14.78 9.89 12.53
N VAL A 294 15.49 10.96 12.20
CA VAL A 294 15.69 11.47 10.84
C VAL A 294 17.15 11.35 10.38
N LYS A 295 17.90 10.42 11.00
CA LYS A 295 19.32 10.16 10.71
C LYS A 295 19.50 8.92 9.84
N ASN A 296 20.46 8.97 8.93
CA ASN A 296 20.95 7.80 8.21
C ASN A 296 21.91 7.01 9.10
N SER A 297 21.36 6.34 10.10
CA SER A 297 22.09 5.46 11.01
C SER A 297 21.14 4.41 11.57
N ILE A 298 21.67 3.25 11.90
CA ILE A 298 20.90 2.18 12.55
C ILE A 298 20.28 2.72 13.84
N HIS A 299 18.97 2.54 13.96
CA HIS A 299 18.14 2.96 15.07
C HIS A 299 17.34 1.76 15.57
N TYR A 300 17.64 1.32 16.80
CA TYR A 300 17.01 0.15 17.40
C TYR A 300 15.76 0.54 18.17
N MET A 301 14.68 -0.20 17.97
CA MET A 301 13.47 -0.06 18.76
C MET A 301 13.64 -0.74 20.14
N PRO A 302 13.00 -0.21 21.20
CA PRO A 302 13.02 -0.84 22.52
C PRO A 302 12.54 -2.30 22.46
N GLY A 303 13.21 -3.18 23.21
CA GLY A 303 12.87 -4.60 23.27
C GLY A 303 12.83 -5.12 24.71
N ARG A 304 12.27 -6.32 24.87
CA ARG A 304 12.06 -6.98 26.18
C ARG A 304 13.30 -7.13 27.06
N HIS A 305 14.49 -7.16 26.46
CA HIS A 305 15.77 -7.31 27.16
C HIS A 305 16.46 -5.96 27.44
N GLY A 306 15.85 -4.84 27.04
CA GLY A 306 16.34 -3.49 27.35
C GLY A 306 15.96 -3.05 28.77
N SER A 307 16.61 -1.99 29.25
CA SER A 307 16.37 -1.41 30.58
C SER A 307 15.17 -0.46 30.65
N GLY A 308 14.62 -0.05 29.51
CA GLY A 308 13.53 0.93 29.41
C GLY A 308 12.16 0.33 29.09
N ARG A 309 11.15 1.19 29.01
CA ARG A 309 9.80 0.82 28.53
C ARG A 309 9.89 0.33 27.08
N TRP A 310 9.30 -0.83 26.82
CA TRP A 310 9.21 -1.42 25.48
C TRP A 310 7.79 -1.79 25.07
N ILE A 311 6.85 -1.85 26.01
CA ILE A 311 5.40 -1.93 25.75
C ILE A 311 4.83 -0.52 25.89
N TYR A 312 4.28 -0.01 24.79
CA TYR A 312 3.65 1.30 24.69
C TYR A 312 2.15 1.22 24.42
N THR A 313 1.54 0.03 24.59
CA THR A 313 0.08 -0.09 24.66
C THR A 313 -0.46 0.87 25.72
N PRO A 314 -1.30 1.86 25.32
CA PRO A 314 -1.70 2.93 26.22
C PRO A 314 -2.61 2.47 27.37
N THR A 315 -2.35 3.01 28.56
CA THR A 315 -3.27 2.92 29.69
C THR A 315 -4.46 3.87 29.52
N ALA A 316 -5.56 3.64 30.26
CA ALA A 316 -6.72 4.54 30.24
C ALA A 316 -6.36 5.99 30.63
N LYS A 317 -5.44 6.17 31.59
CA LYS A 317 -4.95 7.50 31.99
C LYS A 317 -4.18 8.19 30.87
N GLU A 318 -3.29 7.47 30.17
CA GLU A 318 -2.54 8.02 29.04
C GLU A 318 -3.47 8.41 27.89
N ARG A 319 -4.46 7.56 27.58
CA ARG A 319 -5.50 7.87 26.58
C ARG A 319 -6.31 9.12 26.97
N GLN A 320 -6.70 9.24 28.23
CA GLN A 320 -7.45 10.42 28.71
C GLN A 320 -6.64 11.71 28.53
N THR A 321 -5.35 11.71 28.92
CA THR A 321 -4.45 12.86 28.71
C THR A 321 -4.39 13.28 27.24
N VAL A 322 -4.32 12.32 26.32
CA VAL A 322 -4.26 12.61 24.88
C VAL A 322 -5.61 13.07 24.34
N TYR A 323 -6.71 12.50 24.82
CA TYR A 323 -8.06 12.92 24.43
C TYR A 323 -8.33 14.39 24.80
N GLU A 324 -7.86 14.82 25.96
CA GLU A 324 -7.96 16.22 26.41
C GLU A 324 -7.15 17.19 25.53
N LYS A 325 -6.03 16.75 24.95
CA LYS A 325 -5.25 17.57 23.99
C LYS A 325 -6.02 17.89 22.71
N PHE A 326 -6.99 17.06 22.35
CA PHE A 326 -7.87 17.25 21.20
C PHE A 326 -9.24 17.83 21.60
N ASP A 327 -9.31 18.53 22.74
CA ASP A 327 -10.55 19.13 23.24
C ASP A 327 -11.71 18.11 23.36
N SER A 328 -11.40 16.85 23.66
CA SER A 328 -12.36 15.75 23.69
C SER A 328 -13.11 15.52 22.37
N ASN A 329 -12.51 15.92 21.23
CA ASN A 329 -13.08 15.73 19.91
C ASN A 329 -12.04 15.16 18.95
N LEU A 330 -12.24 13.89 18.58
CA LEU A 330 -11.33 13.18 17.67
C LEU A 330 -11.72 13.30 16.20
N ARG A 331 -12.70 14.15 15.84
CA ARG A 331 -13.02 14.40 14.43
C ARG A 331 -11.80 14.95 13.71
N ILE A 332 -11.45 14.33 12.58
CA ILE A 332 -10.41 14.88 11.71
C ILE A 332 -10.96 16.18 11.09
N PRO A 333 -10.28 17.33 11.26
CA PRO A 333 -10.75 18.59 10.72
C PRO A 333 -10.68 18.59 9.19
N LEU A 334 -11.63 19.23 8.52
CA LEU A 334 -11.60 19.46 7.06
C LEU A 334 -10.75 20.70 6.76
N ASN A 335 -9.44 20.56 6.88
CA ASN A 335 -8.47 21.67 6.85
C ASN A 335 -7.50 21.59 5.64
N PHE A 336 -7.93 20.97 4.54
CA PHE A 336 -7.15 20.96 3.29
C PHE A 336 -6.84 22.39 2.83
N THR A 337 -5.58 22.61 2.47
CA THR A 337 -5.11 23.87 1.87
C THR A 337 -4.11 23.58 0.77
N ARG A 338 -4.21 24.32 -0.35
CA ARG A 338 -3.22 24.26 -1.43
C ARG A 338 -1.98 25.05 -1.01
N ASN A 339 -0.85 24.35 -0.89
CA ASN A 339 0.44 24.89 -0.48
C ASN A 339 1.44 25.07 -1.65
N VAL A 340 1.17 24.48 -2.82
CA VAL A 340 1.96 24.65 -4.05
C VAL A 340 1.04 24.95 -5.23
N GLN A 341 1.60 25.48 -6.31
CA GLN A 341 0.84 25.68 -7.54
C GLN A 341 0.54 24.33 -8.20
N PRO A 342 -0.73 24.06 -8.59
CA PRO A 342 -1.06 22.86 -9.36
C PRO A 342 -0.48 22.94 -10.77
N TYR A 343 -0.29 21.77 -11.39
CA TYR A 343 -0.01 21.70 -12.82
C TYR A 343 -1.10 22.43 -13.63
N ASN A 344 -0.68 23.19 -14.62
CA ASN A 344 -1.57 23.80 -15.59
C ASN A 344 -1.07 23.48 -17.01
N PRO A 345 -1.77 22.65 -17.80
CA PRO A 345 -1.33 22.28 -19.14
C PRO A 345 -1.32 23.45 -20.13
N SER A 346 -1.96 24.58 -19.79
CA SER A 346 -1.99 25.78 -20.65
C SER A 346 -0.77 26.67 -20.48
N ILE A 347 0.08 26.43 -19.47
CA ILE A 347 1.24 27.26 -19.16
C ILE A 347 2.49 26.39 -19.25
N ASP A 348 3.37 26.73 -20.19
CA ASP A 348 4.71 26.15 -20.23
C ASP A 348 5.52 26.71 -19.06
N THR A 349 5.66 25.89 -18.01
CA THR A 349 6.27 26.30 -16.74
C THR A 349 7.59 25.57 -16.60
N GLN A 350 8.67 26.30 -16.35
CA GLN A 350 9.95 25.66 -16.01
C GLN A 350 9.76 24.82 -14.75
N ILE A 351 10.27 23.58 -14.79
CA ILE A 351 10.20 22.67 -13.65
C ILE A 351 11.14 23.20 -12.57
N GLU A 352 10.57 23.69 -11.48
CA GLU A 352 11.34 24.10 -10.31
C GLU A 352 11.93 22.89 -9.60
N GLN A 353 13.17 23.03 -9.10
CA GLN A 353 13.81 21.96 -8.33
C GLN A 353 13.00 21.69 -7.04
N PRO A 354 12.65 20.42 -6.76
CA PRO A 354 11.87 20.08 -5.57
C PRO A 354 12.58 20.49 -4.28
N GLN A 355 11.82 21.03 -3.33
CA GLN A 355 12.30 21.44 -2.01
C GLN A 355 11.52 20.77 -0.89
N LEU A 356 12.13 20.68 0.29
CA LEU A 356 11.49 20.08 1.46
C LEU A 356 10.53 21.11 2.06
N LEU A 357 9.23 20.84 1.95
CA LEU A 357 8.17 21.70 2.46
C LEU A 357 7.67 21.21 3.82
N ILE A 358 7.16 22.15 4.61
CA ILE A 358 6.44 21.88 5.85
C ILE A 358 4.95 22.08 5.57
N ASN A 359 4.12 21.15 6.03
CA ASN A 359 2.68 21.23 5.87
C ASN A 359 2.02 21.82 7.11
N ASP A 360 1.08 22.75 6.93
CA ASP A 360 0.33 23.34 8.02
C ASP A 360 -0.56 22.32 8.74
N GLN A 361 -1.08 21.31 8.05
CA GLN A 361 -1.86 20.23 8.67
C GLN A 361 -0.99 19.44 9.65
N THR A 362 0.18 18.97 9.20
CA THR A 362 1.18 18.26 10.03
C THR A 362 1.64 19.13 11.18
N THR A 363 1.96 20.41 10.92
CA THR A 363 2.39 21.35 11.96
C THR A 363 1.36 21.48 13.07
N ARG A 364 0.08 21.69 12.72
CA ARG A 364 -1.01 21.81 13.72
C ARG A 364 -1.24 20.50 14.46
N PHE A 365 -1.18 19.36 13.77
CA PHE A 365 -1.30 18.04 14.38
C PHE A 365 -0.18 17.80 15.41
N CYS A 366 1.06 18.05 15.03
CA CYS A 366 2.25 17.91 15.88
C CYS A 366 2.18 18.84 17.10
N GLN A 367 1.78 20.10 16.92
CA GLN A 367 1.59 21.06 18.02
C GLN A 367 0.50 20.61 19.00
N THR A 368 -0.64 20.14 18.49
CA THR A 368 -1.78 19.68 19.31
C THR A 368 -1.38 18.45 20.15
N LEU A 369 -0.79 17.44 19.51
CA LEU A 369 -0.41 16.21 20.17
C LEU A 369 0.84 16.39 21.06
N GLY A 370 1.75 17.30 20.69
CA GLY A 370 3.04 17.51 21.33
C GLY A 370 4.10 16.52 20.86
N ILE A 371 4.18 16.31 19.54
CA ILE A 371 5.18 15.44 18.88
C ILE A 371 5.96 16.23 17.82
N ASP A 372 7.04 15.65 17.32
CA ASP A 372 7.92 16.31 16.35
C ASP A 372 7.43 16.11 14.90
N ASP A 373 7.65 17.11 14.05
CA ASP A 373 7.50 16.99 12.60
C ASP A 373 8.83 16.51 11.98
N PRO A 374 8.90 15.31 11.36
CA PRO A 374 10.09 14.81 10.68
C PRO A 374 10.70 15.78 9.67
N SER A 375 9.89 16.46 8.88
CA SER A 375 10.33 17.42 7.87
C SER A 375 10.93 18.67 8.52
N ALA A 376 10.36 19.12 9.65
CA ALA A 376 10.94 20.22 10.42
C ALA A 376 12.30 19.84 11.04
N LEU A 377 12.43 18.62 11.58
CA LEU A 377 13.70 18.11 12.10
C LEU A 377 14.77 18.04 10.99
N LEU A 378 14.39 17.59 9.80
CA LEU A 378 15.28 17.54 8.63
C LEU A 378 15.78 18.93 8.21
N GLN A 379 14.92 19.95 8.24
CA GLN A 379 15.30 21.34 7.96
C GLN A 379 16.28 21.88 9.02
N ILE A 380 16.03 21.63 10.30
CA ILE A 380 16.92 22.07 11.40
C ILE A 380 18.32 21.48 11.20
N ILE A 381 18.43 20.16 10.95
CA ILE A 381 19.71 19.48 10.73
C ILE A 381 20.43 20.02 9.48
N ALA A 382 19.68 20.34 8.41
CA ALA A 382 20.25 20.95 7.21
C ALA A 382 20.93 22.30 7.51
N ASN A 383 20.21 23.14 8.25
CA ASN A 383 20.64 24.50 8.56
C ASN A 383 21.84 24.50 9.52
N SER A 384 21.89 23.59 10.49
CA SER A 384 23.05 23.43 11.38
C SER A 384 24.32 23.02 10.63
N LYS A 385 24.22 22.10 9.67
CA LYS A 385 25.36 21.69 8.83
C LYS A 385 25.83 22.81 7.88
N GLY A 386 24.90 23.68 7.44
CA GLY A 386 25.23 24.86 6.63
C GLY A 386 26.07 25.88 7.38
N HIS A 387 25.79 26.11 8.66
CA HIS A 387 26.55 27.06 9.49
C HIS A 387 27.96 26.56 9.84
N SER A 388 28.15 25.25 10.02
CA SER A 388 29.48 24.66 10.30
C SER A 388 30.44 24.72 9.10
N ARG A 389 29.95 24.84 7.86
CA ARG A 389 30.80 24.95 6.66
C ARG A 389 31.30 26.36 6.37
N SER A 390 30.89 27.37 7.14
CA SER A 390 31.33 28.77 6.96
C SER A 390 32.60 29.15 7.74
N GLY A 391 33.22 28.20 8.47
CA GLY A 391 34.33 28.46 9.38
C GLY A 391 35.65 27.70 9.11
N GLU A 392 35.76 26.87 8.08
CA GLU A 392 37.00 26.15 7.78
C GLU A 392 37.71 26.72 6.56
N MET A 393 38.74 27.52 6.84
CA MET A 393 39.75 27.90 5.87
C MET A 393 40.52 26.67 5.40
N SER A 394 40.78 26.65 4.09
CA SER A 394 41.59 25.68 3.34
C SER A 394 42.83 25.16 4.05
N MET A 395 42.99 23.83 4.08
CA MET A 395 44.30 23.21 3.92
C MET A 395 44.22 22.14 2.83
N ASP A 396 45.00 22.41 1.79
CA ASP A 396 45.32 21.55 0.67
C ASP A 396 46.20 20.38 1.16
N MET A 397 45.83 19.14 0.84
CA MET A 397 46.75 18.01 0.88
C MET A 397 46.45 17.05 -0.26
N SER A 398 47.44 16.97 -1.14
CA SER A 398 47.51 16.17 -2.35
C SER A 398 47.61 14.67 -2.09
N SER A 399 47.08 13.93 -3.08
CA SER A 399 47.53 12.63 -3.59
C SER A 399 47.50 11.41 -2.65
N VAL A 400 46.43 10.61 -2.78
CA VAL A 400 46.51 9.14 -2.74
C VAL A 400 45.49 8.59 -3.74
N GLU A 401 45.94 7.83 -4.74
CA GLU A 401 45.09 7.13 -5.72
C GLU A 401 44.31 5.99 -5.07
N PRO A 402 43.05 5.73 -5.45
CA PRO A 402 42.36 4.51 -5.07
C PRO A 402 42.70 3.35 -6.02
N MET A 403 43.13 2.24 -5.43
CA MET A 403 43.22 0.92 -6.06
C MET A 403 41.83 0.43 -6.47
N GLU A 404 41.68 0.01 -7.72
CA GLU A 404 40.46 -0.65 -8.22
C GLU A 404 40.20 -1.96 -7.46
N ILE A 405 39.01 -2.05 -6.86
CA ILE A 405 38.40 -3.33 -6.50
C ILE A 405 37.20 -3.50 -7.41
N SER A 406 37.35 -4.43 -8.36
CA SER A 406 36.27 -5.00 -9.16
C SER A 406 35.25 -5.67 -8.24
N THR A 407 34.08 -5.07 -8.10
CA THR A 407 32.87 -5.75 -7.64
C THR A 407 31.92 -5.86 -8.83
N LEU A 408 31.81 -7.07 -9.37
CA LEU A 408 30.74 -7.48 -10.27
C LEU A 408 29.41 -7.18 -9.58
N LEU A 409 28.66 -6.23 -10.13
CA LEU A 409 27.29 -5.94 -9.74
C LEU A 409 26.38 -6.93 -10.48
N ASP A 410 25.61 -7.68 -9.70
CA ASP A 410 24.50 -8.50 -10.20
C ASP A 410 23.44 -7.58 -10.83
N GLU A 411 23.37 -7.57 -12.15
CA GLU A 411 22.33 -6.92 -12.97
C GLU A 411 21.06 -7.78 -13.12
N GLU A 412 20.92 -8.89 -12.38
CA GLU A 412 19.73 -9.73 -12.41
C GLU A 412 18.74 -9.36 -11.30
N ASN A 413 18.04 -8.23 -11.46
CA ASN A 413 16.66 -8.06 -10.94
C ASN A 413 15.90 -6.86 -11.56
N MET A 414 16.34 -6.36 -12.72
CA MET A 414 15.71 -5.26 -13.46
C MET A 414 14.63 -5.70 -14.47
N LEU A 415 14.18 -6.97 -14.44
CA LEU A 415 13.21 -7.50 -15.42
C LEU A 415 11.85 -7.89 -14.84
N LEU A 416 11.42 -7.28 -13.73
CA LEU A 416 10.09 -7.54 -13.17
C LEU A 416 9.22 -6.32 -12.88
N SER A 417 9.49 -5.19 -13.54
CA SER A 417 8.60 -4.02 -13.47
C SER A 417 8.34 -3.28 -14.79
N SER A 418 8.69 -3.86 -15.95
CA SER A 418 8.28 -3.33 -17.26
C SER A 418 7.55 -4.40 -18.07
N PHE A 419 6.26 -4.57 -17.79
CA PHE A 419 5.36 -5.30 -18.69
C PHE A 419 4.83 -4.30 -19.73
N GLU A 420 5.41 -4.29 -20.92
CA GLU A 420 4.82 -3.66 -22.10
C GLU A 420 3.90 -4.67 -22.81
N ASP A 421 2.65 -4.25 -23.03
CA ASP A 421 1.60 -4.94 -23.78
C ASP A 421 1.66 -4.44 -25.22
N HIS A 422 1.93 -5.32 -26.20
CA HIS A 422 1.79 -4.98 -27.61
C HIS A 422 0.57 -5.70 -28.20
N SER A 423 -0.47 -4.92 -28.49
CA SER A 423 -1.53 -5.31 -29.42
C SER A 423 -1.70 -4.28 -30.53
N SER A 424 -1.39 -4.66 -31.76
CA SER A 424 -2.15 -4.25 -32.95
C SER A 424 -1.78 -5.11 -34.16
N LYS A 425 -2.84 -5.61 -34.80
CA LYS A 425 -2.91 -6.45 -36.00
C LYS A 425 -2.29 -5.76 -37.23
N TYR A 426 -1.81 -6.55 -38.21
CA TYR A 426 -2.52 -6.85 -39.48
C TYR A 426 -1.63 -7.67 -40.45
N LEU A 427 -2.23 -8.76 -40.99
CA LEU A 427 -2.16 -9.32 -42.37
C LEU A 427 -0.77 -9.52 -43.01
N SER A 428 -0.38 -10.65 -43.61
CA SER A 428 -1.09 -11.66 -44.40
C SER A 428 -0.08 -12.72 -44.86
N GLY A 429 -0.53 -13.93 -45.21
CA GLY A 429 0.13 -14.72 -46.27
C GLY A 429 0.68 -16.11 -45.90
N ASP A 430 -0.24 -17.06 -45.73
CA ASP A 430 -0.35 -18.30 -46.53
C ASP A 430 0.83 -19.30 -46.74
N VAL A 431 0.43 -20.58 -46.61
CA VAL A 431 0.94 -21.81 -47.26
C VAL A 431 2.05 -22.63 -46.56
N SER A 432 1.62 -23.68 -45.86
CA SER A 432 2.33 -24.98 -45.66
C SER A 432 2.38 -25.76 -47.01
N PRO A 433 3.14 -26.87 -47.24
CA PRO A 433 3.36 -27.97 -46.28
C PRO A 433 4.59 -28.93 -46.49
N THR A 434 4.60 -29.96 -45.63
CA THR A 434 5.01 -31.39 -45.83
C THR A 434 6.39 -31.93 -45.42
N ASN A 435 6.30 -32.91 -44.48
CA ASN A 435 6.88 -34.27 -44.41
C ASN A 435 8.41 -34.47 -44.41
N SER A 436 9.00 -35.24 -43.48
CA SER A 436 8.92 -36.72 -43.39
C SER A 436 9.72 -37.21 -42.14
N SER A 437 9.14 -38.05 -41.27
CA SER A 437 9.41 -39.49 -41.03
C SER A 437 10.82 -39.82 -40.45
N SER A 438 11.03 -40.74 -39.49
CA SER A 438 10.43 -42.06 -39.29
C SER A 438 10.89 -42.79 -38.00
N LYS A 439 10.01 -43.70 -37.51
CA LYS A 439 10.22 -45.01 -36.83
C LYS A 439 10.79 -45.04 -35.40
N SER A 440 10.37 -45.91 -34.46
CA SER A 440 9.77 -47.27 -34.51
C SER A 440 9.08 -47.60 -33.15
N ASN A 441 7.85 -48.15 -33.10
CA ASN A 441 7.46 -49.57 -32.78
C ASN A 441 7.98 -50.10 -31.42
N ASN A 442 7.27 -50.75 -30.50
CA ASN A 442 6.08 -51.64 -30.39
C ASN A 442 5.74 -51.69 -28.87
N GLY A 443 4.60 -52.09 -28.31
CA GLY A 443 3.31 -52.66 -28.70
C GLY A 443 2.57 -53.02 -27.38
N ASP A 444 1.23 -52.93 -27.39
CA ASP A 444 0.23 -53.97 -27.04
C ASP A 444 0.41 -54.73 -25.68
N ASP A 445 -0.58 -55.00 -24.81
CA ASP A 445 -2.05 -55.03 -24.91
C ASP A 445 -2.66 -55.14 -23.48
N GLU A 446 -3.83 -54.51 -23.32
CA GLU A 446 -5.15 -54.98 -22.82
C GLU A 446 -5.45 -55.62 -21.42
N HIS A 447 -6.55 -55.07 -20.82
CA HIS A 447 -7.71 -55.71 -20.13
C HIS A 447 -7.51 -56.47 -18.78
N ASP A 448 -8.41 -56.48 -17.78
CA ASP A 448 -9.78 -55.98 -17.58
C ASP A 448 -10.18 -56.03 -16.07
N ASP A 449 -11.22 -55.26 -15.73
CA ASP A 449 -12.36 -55.53 -14.82
C ASP A 449 -12.33 -55.77 -13.28
N SER A 450 -13.15 -54.92 -12.61
CA SER A 450 -14.24 -55.24 -11.63
C SER A 450 -13.88 -55.57 -10.15
N VAL A 451 -14.66 -55.36 -9.08
CA VAL A 451 -15.97 -54.71 -8.72
C VAL A 451 -16.13 -54.79 -7.16
N ASP A 452 -17.03 -53.97 -6.59
CA ASP A 452 -17.82 -54.10 -5.32
C ASP A 452 -17.37 -53.57 -3.92
N VAL A 453 -18.00 -52.45 -3.53
CA VAL A 453 -19.02 -52.23 -2.45
C VAL A 453 -18.83 -52.85 -1.05
N ASN A 454 -18.82 -51.99 0.00
CA ASN A 454 -19.80 -52.07 1.10
C ASN A 454 -19.92 -50.81 1.98
N THR A 455 -21.14 -50.62 2.48
CA THR A 455 -21.75 -49.48 3.18
C THR A 455 -21.67 -49.57 4.71
N SER A 456 -21.81 -48.43 5.39
CA SER A 456 -22.55 -48.34 6.67
C SER A 456 -23.00 -46.90 6.96
N GLU A 457 -24.30 -46.75 7.23
CA GLU A 457 -25.01 -45.53 7.64
C GLU A 457 -24.87 -45.27 9.16
N SER A 458 -24.94 -44.00 9.56
CA SER A 458 -25.65 -43.60 10.79
C SER A 458 -26.12 -42.13 10.67
N VAL A 459 -27.29 -41.86 11.23
CA VAL A 459 -28.17 -40.68 11.03
C VAL A 459 -28.23 -39.82 12.32
N LEU A 460 -28.61 -38.55 12.16
CA LEU A 460 -29.07 -37.51 13.14
C LEU A 460 -27.92 -36.62 13.70
N ASP A 461 -28.01 -35.29 13.78
CA ASP A 461 -29.16 -34.37 13.83
C ASP A 461 -28.75 -32.91 13.44
N ASP A 462 -29.74 -32.11 13.04
CA ASP A 462 -29.68 -30.75 12.50
C ASP A 462 -29.17 -29.66 13.48
N SER A 463 -28.35 -28.71 13.01
CA SER A 463 -28.42 -27.31 13.45
C SER A 463 -27.75 -26.32 12.48
N ILE A 464 -28.60 -25.65 11.71
CA ILE A 464 -28.58 -24.23 11.26
C ILE A 464 -27.21 -23.66 10.82
N ALA A 465 -26.98 -23.74 9.51
CA ALA A 465 -26.01 -22.95 8.78
C ALA A 465 -26.60 -21.57 8.40
N ASN A 466 -25.89 -20.48 8.72
CA ASN A 466 -26.05 -19.19 8.06
C ASN A 466 -24.88 -19.01 7.09
N SER A 467 -25.12 -19.36 5.82
CA SER A 467 -24.20 -19.14 4.71
C SER A 467 -24.46 -17.78 4.07
N THR A 468 -23.46 -16.90 4.09
CA THR A 468 -23.46 -15.66 3.31
C THR A 468 -23.14 -16.00 1.86
N THR A 469 -24.12 -15.84 0.98
CA THR A 469 -24.01 -16.11 -0.45
C THR A 469 -23.09 -15.10 -1.15
N PHE A 470 -22.04 -15.61 -1.80
CA PHE A 470 -21.33 -14.90 -2.85
C PHE A 470 -22.21 -14.92 -4.11
N VAL A 471 -22.60 -13.75 -4.60
CA VAL A 471 -23.26 -13.62 -5.90
C VAL A 471 -22.20 -13.28 -6.92
N ASP A 472 -21.74 -14.30 -7.67
CA ASP A 472 -21.04 -14.10 -8.94
C ASP A 472 -22.09 -13.77 -10.00
N SER A 473 -22.15 -12.53 -10.44
CA SER A 473 -22.91 -12.15 -11.64
C SER A 473 -22.12 -12.60 -12.88
N ALA A 474 -22.44 -13.78 -13.40
CA ALA A 474 -22.00 -14.23 -14.70
C ALA A 474 -22.68 -13.40 -15.80
N PHE A 475 -21.90 -12.67 -16.58
CA PHE A 475 -22.35 -12.14 -17.86
C PHE A 475 -22.40 -13.31 -18.85
N ALA A 476 -23.61 -13.63 -19.31
CA ALA A 476 -23.85 -14.55 -20.42
C ALA A 476 -23.43 -13.88 -21.73
N ASP A 477 -22.61 -14.58 -22.51
CA ASP A 477 -22.17 -14.19 -23.84
C ASP A 477 -23.18 -14.78 -24.85
N ASP A 478 -24.11 -13.94 -25.32
CA ASP A 478 -25.00 -14.23 -26.44
C ASP A 478 -24.41 -13.60 -27.70
N SER A 479 -23.89 -14.43 -28.62
CA SER A 479 -24.03 -14.18 -30.06
C SER A 479 -23.60 -15.39 -30.90
N GLU A 480 -24.52 -16.33 -31.11
CA GLU A 480 -24.73 -16.86 -32.45
C GLU A 480 -25.65 -15.87 -33.18
N TYR A 481 -25.27 -15.39 -34.37
CA TYR A 481 -26.12 -15.28 -35.57
C TYR A 481 -25.39 -14.54 -36.72
N TYR A 482 -25.16 -15.31 -37.79
CA TYR A 482 -25.13 -14.98 -39.23
C TYR A 482 -23.98 -14.19 -39.89
N SER A 483 -23.32 -14.94 -40.79
CA SER A 483 -23.12 -14.70 -42.24
C SER A 483 -22.23 -13.56 -42.73
#